data_AF-A0A427Y6R3-F1
#
_entry.id   AF-A0A427Y6R3-F1
#
_cell.length_a   1.000
_cell.length_b   1.000
_cell.length_c   1.000
_cell.angle_alpha   90.00
_cell.angle_beta   90.00
_cell.angle_gamma   90.00
#
_symmetry.space_group_name_H-M   'P 1'
#
loop_
_entity.id
_entity.type
_entity.pdbx_description
1 polymer ?
#
loop_
_entity_poly.entity_id
_entity_poly.type
_entity_poly.pdbx_seq_one_letter_code
_entity_poly.pdbx_strand_id
1 'polypeptide(L)'
;MPRLPLASSSRLTIGVAPRAARAYAAPVATGALDVRADVLRATLYPSDGVNPNSSSPIGARHTKYAERLAHILPSVDAHETIERAWALYRRRQRDARERALSAKFDAMADACAELESVSVGEHKALYDRAMVRMAHGAAANVAAAQGVAQGRKKTPESRWKEARPEGLVPREAWVPTETRGKGWNYEWTRPEN
;
A
#
# COMPACT_ATOMS: atom_id res chain seq x y z
N MET A 1 12.75 -54.69 49.42
CA MET A 1 13.46 -53.80 50.37
C MET A 1 14.89 -53.63 49.86
N PRO A 2 15.51 -52.43 49.74
CA PRO A 2 15.05 -51.10 50.16
C PRO A 2 15.07 -50.04 49.03
N ARG A 3 14.10 -49.11 49.06
CA ARG A 3 14.17 -47.79 48.42
C ARG A 3 14.33 -46.76 49.54
N LEU A 4 15.38 -45.93 49.49
CA LEU A 4 15.56 -44.68 50.25
C LEU A 4 16.63 -43.83 49.52
N PRO A 5 16.73 -42.51 49.71
CA PRO A 5 15.73 -41.53 50.14
C PRO A 5 15.63 -40.31 49.18
N LEU A 6 14.62 -39.47 49.45
CA LEU A 6 14.40 -38.14 48.88
C LEU A 6 15.60 -37.20 49.12
N ALA A 7 16.11 -36.58 48.05
CA ALA A 7 16.99 -35.43 48.15
C ALA A 7 16.19 -34.15 47.92
N SER A 8 15.88 -33.48 49.02
CA SER A 8 15.46 -32.09 49.10
C SER A 8 16.60 -31.20 48.59
N SER A 9 16.31 -30.34 47.62
CA SER A 9 17.24 -29.27 47.22
C SER A 9 16.49 -27.94 47.15
N SER A 10 16.57 -27.24 48.28
CA SER A 10 16.86 -25.81 48.43
C SER A 10 16.45 -24.90 47.27
N ARG A 11 15.25 -24.33 47.36
CA ARG A 11 14.88 -23.15 46.58
C ARG A 11 15.62 -21.94 47.16
N LEU A 12 16.53 -21.36 46.40
CA LEU A 12 17.11 -20.05 46.70
C LEU A 12 16.00 -18.99 46.57
N THR A 13 15.58 -18.41 47.70
CA THR A 13 14.73 -17.22 47.73
C THR A 13 15.57 -16.00 47.38
N ILE A 14 15.38 -15.46 46.18
CA ILE A 14 15.93 -14.16 45.78
C ILE A 14 15.07 -13.09 46.45
N GLY A 15 15.62 -12.45 47.49
CA GLY A 15 15.01 -11.26 48.10
C GLY A 15 15.18 -10.06 47.17
N VAL A 16 14.10 -9.67 46.49
CA VAL A 16 14.03 -8.39 45.76
C VAL A 16 13.49 -7.35 46.73
N ALA A 17 14.31 -6.36 47.08
CA ALA A 17 13.89 -5.20 47.85
C ALA A 17 12.75 -4.45 47.13
N PRO A 18 11.74 -3.91 47.86
CA PRO A 18 10.66 -3.17 47.23
C PRO A 18 11.23 -1.88 46.61
N ARG A 19 11.17 -1.81 45.28
CA ARG A 19 11.40 -0.56 44.53
C ARG A 19 10.31 0.41 44.95
N ALA A 20 10.70 1.57 45.49
CA ALA A 20 9.80 2.69 45.74
C ALA A 20 9.02 3.03 44.47
N ALA A 21 7.71 2.79 44.48
CA ALA A 21 6.82 3.16 43.40
C ALA A 21 6.76 4.69 43.32
N ARG A 22 7.44 5.26 42.33
CA ARG A 22 7.23 6.66 41.93
C ARG A 22 5.84 6.74 41.29
N ALA A 23 4.87 7.21 42.06
CA ALA A 23 3.52 7.51 41.57
C ALA A 23 3.56 8.79 40.71
N TYR A 24 3.72 8.61 39.40
CA TYR A 24 3.42 9.63 38.39
C TYR A 24 2.35 9.11 37.44
N ALA A 25 1.17 8.86 37.97
CA ALA A 25 -0.08 8.78 37.23
C ALA A 25 -1.21 8.79 38.25
N ALA A 26 -1.95 9.90 38.33
CA ALA A 26 -3.27 9.87 38.95
C ALA A 26 -4.13 8.86 38.15
N PRO A 27 -4.96 8.03 38.79
CA PRO A 27 -5.92 7.20 38.06
C PRO A 27 -6.90 8.16 37.35
N VAL A 28 -6.69 8.35 36.05
CA VAL A 28 -7.66 9.01 35.18
C VAL A 28 -8.93 8.16 35.24
N ALA A 29 -10.04 8.79 35.62
CA ALA A 29 -11.33 8.15 35.80
C ALA A 29 -11.67 7.18 34.65
N THR A 30 -11.68 5.88 34.98
CA THR A 30 -11.90 4.74 34.09
C THR A 30 -13.39 4.53 33.76
N GLY A 31 -14.16 5.62 33.56
CA GLY A 31 -15.61 5.51 33.37
C GLY A 31 -16.08 5.49 31.91
N ALA A 32 -15.41 6.25 31.02
CA ALA A 32 -15.92 6.52 29.67
C ALA A 32 -15.05 5.96 28.53
N LEU A 33 -13.73 5.84 28.75
CA LEU A 33 -12.84 5.17 27.81
C LEU A 33 -12.98 3.63 27.85
N ASP A 34 -13.54 3.11 28.94
CA ASP A 34 -13.68 1.67 29.16
C ASP A 34 -14.74 1.06 28.23
N VAL A 35 -15.91 1.69 28.08
CA VAL A 35 -17.00 1.15 27.22
C VAL A 35 -16.58 1.04 25.75
N ARG A 36 -15.91 2.07 25.19
CA ARG A 36 -15.41 1.99 23.79
C ARG A 36 -14.28 0.99 23.65
N ALA A 37 -13.37 0.93 24.63
CA ALA A 37 -12.29 -0.04 24.65
C ALA A 37 -12.83 -1.48 24.80
N ASP A 38 -13.89 -1.68 25.56
CA ASP A 38 -14.56 -2.96 25.77
C ASP A 38 -15.35 -3.39 24.53
N VAL A 39 -16.02 -2.46 23.83
CA VAL A 39 -16.64 -2.74 22.53
C VAL A 39 -15.58 -3.09 21.49
N LEU A 40 -14.44 -2.39 21.47
CA LEU A 40 -13.31 -2.73 20.59
C LEU A 40 -12.69 -4.08 20.96
N ARG A 41 -12.56 -4.39 22.25
CA ARG A 41 -12.08 -5.70 22.72
C ARG A 41 -13.07 -6.80 22.36
N ALA A 42 -14.37 -6.60 22.55
CA ALA A 42 -15.41 -7.57 22.22
C ALA A 42 -15.58 -7.80 20.70
N THR A 43 -15.29 -6.79 19.87
CA THR A 43 -15.34 -6.93 18.41
C THR A 43 -14.08 -7.59 17.84
N LEU A 44 -12.89 -7.25 18.34
CA LEU A 44 -11.62 -7.85 17.89
C LEU A 44 -11.38 -9.23 18.50
N TYR A 45 -11.82 -9.44 19.74
CA TYR A 45 -11.72 -10.68 20.47
C TYR A 45 -13.09 -11.01 21.07
N PRO A 46 -14.03 -11.50 20.25
CA PRO A 46 -15.30 -11.99 20.76
C PRO A 46 -15.03 -12.95 21.92
N SER A 47 -15.76 -12.81 23.02
CA SER A 47 -15.63 -13.69 24.20
C SER A 47 -15.82 -15.16 23.83
N ASP A 48 -16.60 -15.41 22.79
CA ASP A 48 -16.85 -16.72 22.23
C ASP A 48 -15.77 -17.18 21.24
N GLY A 49 -14.70 -16.43 21.00
CA GLY A 49 -13.70 -16.73 19.96
C GLY A 49 -13.00 -18.09 20.12
N VAL A 50 -12.99 -18.65 21.34
CA VAL A 50 -12.41 -19.96 21.63
C VAL A 50 -13.46 -21.09 21.53
N ASN A 51 -14.76 -20.76 21.42
CA ASN A 51 -15.81 -21.75 21.31
C ASN A 51 -15.80 -22.39 19.90
N PRO A 52 -15.85 -23.73 19.80
CA PRO A 52 -15.83 -24.43 18.51
C PRO A 52 -17.01 -24.05 17.58
N ASN A 53 -18.13 -23.60 18.16
CA ASN A 53 -19.33 -23.18 17.43
C ASN A 53 -19.39 -21.66 17.18
N SER A 54 -18.33 -20.92 17.48
CA SER A 54 -18.28 -19.48 17.30
C SER A 54 -18.09 -19.10 15.84
N SER A 55 -18.73 -18.00 15.45
CA SER A 55 -18.52 -17.36 14.15
C SER A 55 -17.32 -16.40 14.14
N SER A 56 -16.55 -16.33 15.24
CA SER A 56 -15.37 -15.48 15.32
C SER A 56 -14.31 -15.91 14.30
N PRO A 57 -13.71 -14.97 13.54
CA PRO A 57 -12.59 -15.25 12.66
C PRO A 57 -11.27 -15.44 13.43
N ILE A 58 -11.23 -15.13 14.73
CA ILE A 58 -10.06 -15.18 15.59
C ILE A 58 -10.33 -16.17 16.73
N GLY A 59 -9.61 -17.28 16.71
CA GLY A 59 -9.73 -18.39 17.68
C GLY A 59 -10.42 -19.62 17.08
N ALA A 60 -10.01 -20.81 17.56
CA ALA A 60 -10.40 -22.19 17.21
C ALA A 60 -11.18 -22.43 15.90
N ARG A 61 -10.64 -23.30 15.04
CA ARG A 61 -11.30 -23.80 13.81
C ARG A 61 -12.81 -24.03 14.07
N HIS A 62 -13.66 -23.31 13.34
CA HIS A 62 -15.11 -23.49 13.38
C HIS A 62 -15.46 -24.98 13.16
N THR A 63 -16.32 -25.57 13.98
CA THR A 63 -16.66 -27.01 13.94
C THR A 63 -17.11 -27.47 12.56
N LYS A 64 -18.03 -26.71 11.95
CA LYS A 64 -18.54 -26.97 10.59
C LYS A 64 -17.60 -26.53 9.45
N TYR A 65 -16.35 -26.17 9.73
CA TYR A 65 -15.42 -25.76 8.68
C TYR A 65 -15.18 -26.88 7.66
N ALA A 66 -14.98 -28.11 8.13
CA ALA A 66 -14.80 -29.27 7.28
C ALA A 66 -16.04 -29.56 6.43
N GLU A 67 -17.25 -29.45 7.01
CA GLU A 67 -18.53 -29.62 6.30
C GLU A 67 -18.70 -28.56 5.21
N ARG A 68 -18.39 -27.29 5.50
CA ARG A 68 -18.44 -26.20 4.50
C ARG A 68 -17.41 -26.39 3.39
N LEU A 69 -16.19 -26.81 3.73
CA LEU A 69 -15.18 -27.13 2.72
C LEU A 69 -15.65 -28.28 1.82
N ALA A 70 -16.19 -29.36 2.39
CA ALA A 70 -16.71 -30.50 1.64
C ALA A 70 -17.91 -30.13 0.75
N HIS A 71 -18.71 -29.13 1.14
CA HIS A 71 -19.81 -28.63 0.32
C HIS A 71 -19.32 -27.80 -0.88
N ILE A 72 -18.28 -26.98 -0.70
CA ILE A 72 -17.75 -26.07 -1.74
C ILE A 72 -16.79 -26.78 -2.68
N LEU A 73 -15.97 -27.69 -2.14
CA LEU A 73 -14.95 -28.43 -2.89
C LEU A 73 -15.50 -29.79 -3.33
N PRO A 74 -15.75 -30.00 -4.63
CA PRO A 74 -16.28 -31.28 -5.11
C PRO A 74 -15.27 -32.43 -4.94
N SER A 75 -13.96 -32.16 -5.05
CA SER A 75 -12.87 -33.09 -4.76
C SER A 75 -11.55 -32.35 -4.48
N VAL A 76 -10.57 -33.05 -3.88
CA VAL A 76 -9.21 -32.52 -3.66
C VAL A 76 -8.52 -32.26 -5.00
N ASP A 77 -8.65 -33.19 -5.95
CA ASP A 77 -8.10 -33.05 -7.30
C ASP A 77 -8.65 -31.82 -8.03
N ALA A 78 -9.94 -31.51 -7.85
CA ALA A 78 -10.56 -30.31 -8.42
C ALA A 78 -9.95 -29.04 -7.82
N HIS A 79 -9.74 -29.00 -6.50
CA HIS A 79 -9.06 -27.87 -5.85
C HIS A 79 -7.65 -27.65 -6.40
N GLU A 80 -6.83 -28.71 -6.46
CA GLU A 80 -5.47 -28.62 -6.99
C GLU A 80 -5.43 -28.19 -8.46
N THR A 81 -6.42 -28.62 -9.24
CA THR A 81 -6.55 -28.25 -10.65
C THR A 81 -6.91 -26.77 -10.79
N ILE A 82 -7.84 -26.25 -9.98
CA ILE A 82 -8.20 -24.83 -9.96
C ILE A 82 -6.99 -23.98 -9.56
N GLU A 83 -6.25 -24.37 -8.51
CA GLU A 83 -5.07 -23.64 -8.06
C GLU A 83 -3.97 -23.62 -9.12
N ARG A 84 -3.68 -24.76 -9.76
CA ARG A 84 -2.71 -24.84 -10.86
C ARG A 84 -3.14 -24.00 -12.06
N ALA A 85 -4.42 -24.07 -12.45
CA ALA A 85 -4.95 -23.27 -13.54
C ALA A 85 -4.87 -21.77 -13.24
N TRP A 86 -5.18 -21.36 -12.01
CA TRP A 86 -5.09 -19.98 -11.56
C TRP A 86 -3.65 -19.47 -11.52
N ALA A 87 -2.71 -20.28 -11.02
CA ALA A 87 -1.29 -19.94 -11.04
C ALA A 87 -0.77 -19.77 -12.48
N LEU A 88 -1.16 -20.66 -13.39
CA LEU A 88 -0.81 -20.57 -14.81
C LEU A 88 -1.41 -19.31 -15.46
N TYR A 89 -2.67 -19.01 -15.16
CA TYR A 89 -3.35 -17.80 -15.65
C TYR A 89 -2.63 -16.52 -15.18
N ARG A 90 -2.32 -16.41 -13.88
CA ARG A 90 -1.56 -15.28 -13.33
C ARG A 90 -0.17 -15.14 -13.96
N ARG A 91 0.51 -16.26 -14.21
CA ARG A 91 1.79 -16.24 -14.95
C ARG A 91 1.60 -15.67 -16.35
N ARG A 92 0.63 -16.16 -17.13
CA ARG A 92 0.34 -15.66 -18.48
C ARG A 92 0.03 -14.16 -18.48
N GLN A 93 -0.74 -13.66 -17.51
CA GLN A 93 -1.01 -12.23 -17.38
C GLN A 93 0.26 -11.41 -17.11
N ARG A 94 1.16 -11.90 -16.26
CA ARG A 94 2.44 -11.26 -15.99
C ARG A 94 3.31 -11.21 -17.25
N ASP A 95 3.47 -12.35 -17.92
CA ASP A 95 4.28 -12.45 -19.13
C ASP A 95 3.73 -11.55 -20.25
N ALA A 96 2.40 -11.46 -20.38
CA ALA A 96 1.77 -10.54 -21.34
C ALA A 96 2.02 -9.06 -21.00
N ARG A 97 1.95 -8.69 -19.71
CA ARG A 97 2.26 -7.33 -19.26
C ARG A 97 3.73 -6.99 -19.50
N GLU A 98 4.64 -7.92 -19.21
CA GLU A 98 6.08 -7.75 -19.42
C GLU A 98 6.44 -7.60 -20.89
N ARG A 99 5.83 -8.41 -21.77
CA ARG A 99 5.96 -8.25 -23.23
C ARG A 99 5.44 -6.90 -23.72
N ALA A 100 4.31 -6.44 -23.20
CA ALA A 100 3.77 -5.13 -23.55
C ALA A 100 4.64 -3.97 -23.02
N LEU A 101 5.27 -4.13 -21.85
CA LEU A 101 6.19 -3.12 -21.29
C LEU A 101 7.52 -3.08 -22.02
N SER A 102 8.11 -4.22 -22.35
CA SER A 102 9.33 -4.31 -23.16
C SER A 102 9.11 -3.70 -24.54
N ALA A 103 8.05 -4.05 -25.25
CA ALA A 103 7.74 -3.45 -26.55
C ALA A 103 7.58 -1.92 -26.49
N LYS A 104 6.98 -1.38 -25.41
CA LYS A 104 6.89 0.08 -25.20
C LYS A 104 8.24 0.71 -24.91
N PHE A 105 9.10 0.02 -24.15
CA PHE A 105 10.44 0.49 -23.84
C PHE A 105 11.32 0.49 -25.08
N ASP A 106 11.29 -0.58 -25.89
CA ASP A 106 12.06 -0.70 -27.13
C ASP A 106 11.67 0.42 -28.10
N ALA A 107 10.36 0.62 -28.31
CA ALA A 107 9.87 1.72 -29.15
C ALA A 107 10.28 3.11 -28.63
N MET A 108 10.35 3.29 -27.30
CA MET A 108 10.84 4.53 -26.69
C MET A 108 12.35 4.71 -26.89
N ALA A 109 13.13 3.63 -26.80
CA ALA A 109 14.57 3.65 -27.02
C ALA A 109 14.90 3.98 -28.48
N ASP A 110 14.19 3.36 -29.42
CA ASP A 110 14.32 3.62 -30.86
C ASP A 110 14.03 5.09 -31.17
N ALA A 111 12.92 5.63 -30.64
CA ALA A 111 12.56 7.04 -30.83
C ALA A 111 13.60 8.00 -30.22
N CYS A 112 14.20 7.65 -29.07
CA CYS A 112 15.27 8.45 -28.46
C CYS A 112 16.55 8.41 -29.30
N ALA A 113 16.91 7.25 -29.87
CA ALA A 113 18.06 7.12 -30.77
C ALA A 113 17.86 7.91 -32.07
N GLU A 114 16.64 7.87 -32.65
CA GLU A 114 16.29 8.72 -33.78
C GLU A 114 16.41 10.21 -33.43
N LEU A 115 15.88 10.62 -32.26
CA LEU A 115 15.97 12.00 -31.78
C LEU A 115 17.43 12.45 -31.61
N GLU A 116 18.28 11.60 -31.06
CA GLU A 116 19.72 11.85 -30.91
C GLU A 116 20.37 12.10 -32.28
N SER A 117 20.07 11.26 -33.27
CA SER A 117 20.60 11.40 -34.64
C SER A 117 20.18 12.71 -35.32
N VAL A 118 18.91 13.11 -35.17
CA VAL A 118 18.36 14.35 -35.74
C VAL A 118 18.88 15.59 -34.99
N SER A 119 19.21 15.44 -33.71
CA SER A 119 19.70 16.55 -32.89
C SER A 119 21.10 17.02 -33.26
N VAL A 120 21.84 16.37 -34.17
CA VAL A 120 23.21 16.78 -34.54
C VAL A 120 23.29 18.11 -35.36
N GLY A 121 22.16 18.72 -35.75
CA GLY A 121 22.09 19.96 -36.56
C GLY A 121 21.42 21.18 -35.89
N GLU A 122 20.46 21.82 -36.57
CA GLU A 122 19.71 23.02 -36.10
C GLU A 122 18.93 22.79 -34.79
N HIS A 123 18.76 21.53 -34.40
CA HIS A 123 17.98 21.09 -33.25
C HIS A 123 18.83 20.51 -32.11
N LYS A 124 20.06 21.02 -31.95
CA LYS A 124 21.10 20.59 -31.00
C LYS A 124 20.70 20.36 -29.56
N ALA A 125 19.60 20.97 -29.11
CA ALA A 125 19.15 20.89 -27.71
C ALA A 125 17.90 20.03 -27.49
N LEU A 126 17.31 19.41 -28.53
CA LEU A 126 16.05 18.68 -28.37
C LEU A 126 16.20 17.40 -27.52
N TYR A 127 17.24 16.61 -27.80
CA TYR A 127 17.54 15.40 -27.04
C TYR A 127 17.88 15.73 -25.58
N ASP A 128 18.82 16.66 -25.37
CA ASP A 128 19.23 17.11 -24.03
C ASP A 128 18.04 17.66 -23.22
N ARG A 129 17.16 18.44 -23.85
CA ARG A 129 15.94 18.97 -23.20
C ARG A 129 14.96 17.86 -22.81
N ALA A 130 14.80 16.83 -23.64
CA ALA A 130 13.95 15.69 -23.33
C ALA A 130 14.50 14.90 -22.13
N MET A 131 15.81 14.64 -22.12
CA MET A 131 16.48 13.92 -21.02
C MET A 131 16.48 14.71 -19.71
N VAL A 132 16.72 16.02 -19.74
CA VAL A 132 16.68 16.89 -18.54
C VAL A 132 15.26 16.96 -17.95
N ARG A 133 14.22 16.98 -18.78
CA ARG A 133 12.83 16.94 -18.31
C ARG A 133 12.47 15.61 -17.63
N MET A 134 13.04 14.50 -18.10
CA MET A 134 12.82 13.17 -17.52
C MET A 134 13.61 12.95 -16.23
N ALA A 135 14.89 13.37 -16.20
CA ALA A 135 15.78 13.22 -15.05
C ALA A 135 15.49 14.23 -13.92
N HIS A 136 15.04 15.43 -14.28
CA HIS A 136 14.81 16.54 -13.37
C HIS A 136 13.47 17.22 -13.61
N GLY A 137 12.38 16.45 -13.70
CA GLY A 137 11.03 17.01 -13.83
C GLY A 137 10.85 18.28 -12.99
N ALA A 138 11.28 18.20 -11.72
CA ALA A 138 11.37 19.30 -10.74
C ALA A 138 12.35 20.44 -11.08
N ALA A 139 13.61 20.18 -11.49
CA ALA A 139 14.62 21.23 -11.65
C ALA A 139 14.53 21.97 -13.00
N ALA A 140 14.03 21.31 -14.06
CA ALA A 140 13.78 21.94 -15.36
C ALA A 140 12.71 23.04 -15.26
N ASN A 141 11.72 22.85 -14.38
CA ASN A 141 10.70 23.86 -14.10
C ASN A 141 11.17 24.94 -13.11
N VAL A 142 12.11 24.64 -12.20
CA VAL A 142 12.77 25.68 -11.39
C VAL A 142 13.53 26.67 -12.28
N ALA A 143 14.22 26.20 -13.32
CA ALA A 143 14.85 27.07 -14.31
C ALA A 143 13.83 27.88 -15.14
N ALA A 144 12.69 27.28 -15.51
CA ALA A 144 11.59 27.99 -16.17
C ALA A 144 10.91 29.02 -15.23
N ALA A 145 10.82 28.72 -13.93
CA ALA A 145 10.28 29.58 -12.88
C ALA A 145 11.24 30.74 -12.51
N GLN A 146 12.55 30.56 -12.66
CA GLN A 146 13.53 31.65 -12.53
C GLN A 146 13.33 32.76 -13.58
N GLY A 147 12.79 32.42 -14.76
CA GLY A 147 12.33 33.42 -15.75
C GLY A 147 11.11 34.24 -15.30
N VAL A 148 10.31 33.73 -14.34
CA VAL A 148 9.17 34.44 -13.73
C VAL A 148 9.64 35.33 -12.57
N ALA A 149 10.72 34.95 -11.87
CA ALA A 149 11.36 35.75 -10.82
C ALA A 149 11.93 37.09 -11.31
N GLN A 150 12.09 37.27 -12.63
CA GLN A 150 12.48 38.52 -13.29
C GLN A 150 11.33 39.56 -13.39
N GLY A 151 10.36 39.54 -12.47
CA GLY A 151 9.36 40.61 -12.30
C GLY A 151 8.06 40.46 -13.09
N ARG A 152 7.77 39.29 -13.69
CA ARG A 152 6.47 39.04 -14.33
C ARG A 152 5.46 38.53 -13.29
N LYS A 153 4.29 39.17 -13.20
CA LYS A 153 3.20 38.71 -12.32
C LYS A 153 2.89 37.24 -12.64
N LYS A 154 2.92 36.37 -11.62
CA LYS A 154 2.50 34.98 -11.76
C LYS A 154 1.09 34.96 -12.33
N THR A 155 0.93 34.48 -13.57
CA THR A 155 -0.38 34.27 -14.14
C THR A 155 -1.12 33.22 -13.30
N PRO A 156 -2.46 33.24 -13.25
CA PRO A 156 -3.26 32.13 -12.70
C PRO A 156 -2.82 30.80 -13.33
N GLU A 157 -2.27 30.88 -14.55
CA GLU A 157 -1.72 29.75 -15.24
C GLU A 157 -0.47 29.12 -14.63
N SER A 158 0.45 29.96 -14.14
CA SER A 158 1.68 29.50 -13.47
C SER A 158 1.33 28.84 -12.14
N ARG A 159 0.38 29.42 -11.39
CA ARG A 159 -0.05 28.92 -10.09
C ARG A 159 -0.71 27.54 -10.16
N TRP A 160 -1.55 27.31 -11.16
CA TRP A 160 -2.18 25.99 -11.38
C TRP A 160 -1.16 24.91 -11.78
N LYS A 161 -0.11 25.26 -12.55
CA LYS A 161 0.98 24.34 -12.89
C LYS A 161 1.86 24.06 -11.67
N GLU A 162 2.18 25.08 -10.87
CA GLU A 162 2.94 24.97 -9.61
C GLU A 162 2.19 24.16 -8.53
N ALA A 163 0.85 24.17 -8.54
CA ALA A 163 0.04 23.39 -7.60
C ALA A 163 0.08 21.87 -7.86
N ARG A 164 0.53 21.44 -9.05
CA ARG A 164 0.74 20.02 -9.36
C ARG A 164 2.17 19.65 -9.00
N PRO A 165 2.39 18.88 -7.92
CA PRO A 165 3.73 18.44 -7.58
C PRO A 165 4.28 17.54 -8.69
N GLU A 166 5.49 17.85 -9.15
CA GLU A 166 6.06 17.23 -10.34
C GLU A 166 6.57 15.82 -10.06
N GLY A 167 6.49 14.96 -11.08
CA GLY A 167 6.77 13.53 -10.93
C GLY A 167 5.65 12.74 -10.25
N LEU A 168 4.61 13.38 -9.73
CA LEU A 168 3.39 12.71 -9.28
C LEU A 168 2.34 12.66 -10.39
N VAL A 169 1.57 11.57 -10.38
CA VAL A 169 0.39 11.42 -11.22
C VAL A 169 -0.63 12.51 -10.83
N PRO A 170 -1.30 13.18 -11.80
CA PRO A 170 -2.31 14.19 -11.50
C PRO A 170 -3.40 13.66 -10.57
N ARG A 171 -3.87 14.49 -9.63
CA ARG A 171 -4.93 14.09 -8.68
C ARG A 171 -6.27 13.82 -9.37
N GLU A 172 -6.46 14.41 -10.55
CA GLU A 172 -7.62 14.22 -11.40
C GLU A 172 -7.59 12.88 -12.16
N ALA A 173 -6.44 12.20 -12.22
CA ALA A 173 -6.35 10.86 -12.79
C ALA A 173 -6.91 9.85 -11.77
N TRP A 174 -8.17 9.47 -11.96
CA TRP A 174 -8.85 8.55 -11.07
C TRP A 174 -8.43 7.09 -11.28
N VAL A 175 -8.51 6.33 -10.18
CA VAL A 175 -8.40 4.87 -10.22
C VAL A 175 -9.72 4.31 -10.78
N PRO A 176 -9.67 3.33 -11.70
CA PRO A 176 -10.89 2.69 -12.20
C PRO A 176 -11.75 2.13 -11.07
N THR A 177 -13.07 2.35 -11.14
CA THR A 177 -14.07 1.85 -10.19
C THR A 177 -14.99 0.83 -10.85
N GLU A 178 -15.53 -0.11 -10.07
CA GLU A 178 -16.39 -1.20 -10.55
C GLU A 178 -17.68 -0.70 -11.23
N THR A 179 -18.27 0.38 -10.71
CA THR A 179 -19.46 1.00 -11.29
C THR A 179 -19.11 2.30 -12.01
N ARG A 180 -19.85 2.58 -13.10
CA ARG A 180 -19.75 3.86 -13.80
C ARG A 180 -20.35 4.96 -12.90
N GLY A 181 -19.51 5.91 -12.49
CA GLY A 181 -19.96 7.11 -11.80
C GLY A 181 -20.55 8.15 -12.76
N LYS A 182 -20.38 9.44 -12.46
CA LYS A 182 -20.85 10.58 -13.27
C LYS A 182 -20.22 10.68 -14.68
N GLY A 183 -19.32 9.76 -15.04
CA GLY A 183 -18.68 9.69 -16.35
C GLY A 183 -17.63 10.79 -16.55
N TRP A 184 -17.35 11.13 -17.81
CA TRP A 184 -16.38 12.16 -18.18
C TRP A 184 -16.97 13.57 -18.01
N ASN A 185 -16.18 14.51 -17.47
CA ASN A 185 -16.59 15.90 -17.36
C ASN A 185 -16.19 16.71 -18.62
N TYR A 186 -17.15 16.94 -19.51
CA TYR A 186 -16.94 17.73 -20.74
C TYR A 186 -16.87 19.24 -20.49
N GLU A 187 -17.40 19.71 -19.37
CA GLU A 187 -17.40 21.13 -18.97
C GLU A 187 -16.18 21.48 -18.12
N TRP A 188 -15.16 20.61 -18.08
CA TRP A 188 -13.96 20.89 -17.33
C TRP A 188 -13.27 22.15 -17.87
N THR A 189 -13.27 23.20 -17.06
CA THR A 189 -12.53 24.43 -17.30
C THR A 189 -11.42 24.57 -16.26
N ARG A 190 -10.35 25.26 -16.66
CA ARG A 190 -9.27 25.60 -15.76
C ARG A 190 -9.79 26.59 -14.71
N PRO A 191 -9.50 26.39 -13.40
CA PRO A 191 -9.84 27.37 -12.39
C PRO A 191 -9.04 28.67 -12.60
N GLU A 192 -9.73 29.79 -12.72
CA GLU A 192 -9.13 31.13 -12.84
C GLU A 192 -8.97 31.75 -11.44
N ASN A 193 -7.81 31.58 -10.80
CA ASN A 193 -7.45 32.26 -9.53
C ASN A 193 -6.00 32.76 -9.56
#